data_AF-A0A8G1UFG5-F1
#
_entry.id   AF-A0A8G1UFG5-F1
#
_cell.length_a   1.000
_cell.length_b   1.000
_cell.length_c   1.000
_cell.angle_alpha   90.00
_cell.angle_beta   90.00
_cell.angle_gamma   90.00
#
_symmetry.space_group_name_H-M   'P 1'
#
loop_
_entity.id
_entity.type
_entity.pdbx_description
1 polymer ?
#
loop_
_entity_poly.entity_id
_entity_poly.type
_entity_poly.pdbx_seq_one_letter_code
_entity_poly.pdbx_strand_id
1 'polypeptide(L)'
;MTTGTPPTDRQHLNEDWLRTRSWDIRYPNGEPVDTLGGLAQVLGITRQEAARRVLTQPFGKAAPAALRQEAEVLLPAEGGR
;
A
#
# COMPACT_ATOMS: atom_id res chain seq x y z
N MET A 1 -5.99 2.32 -33.13
CA MET A 1 -7.20 1.67 -32.59
C MET A 1 -7.24 1.98 -31.11
N THR A 2 -8.29 2.67 -30.66
CA THR A 2 -8.53 3.07 -29.28
C THR A 2 -9.17 1.90 -28.54
N THR A 3 -8.72 1.59 -27.30
CA THR A 3 -9.46 1.02 -26.14
C THR A 3 -8.44 1.00 -24.99
N GLY A 4 -8.55 1.72 -23.86
CA GLY A 4 -9.75 2.17 -23.18
C GLY A 4 -9.96 1.32 -21.92
N THR A 5 -9.11 1.47 -20.90
CA THR A 5 -9.49 1.17 -19.50
C THR A 5 -8.58 1.97 -18.56
N PRO A 6 -9.06 3.01 -17.85
CA PRO A 6 -8.33 3.53 -16.70
C PRO A 6 -8.25 2.38 -15.68
N PRO A 7 -7.09 2.19 -15.05
CA PRO A 7 -6.79 0.96 -14.33
C PRO A 7 -7.84 0.62 -13.25
N THR A 8 -8.61 -0.46 -13.49
CA THR A 8 -9.15 -1.33 -12.43
C THR A 8 -8.01 -2.05 -11.67
N ASP A 9 -6.76 -1.78 -12.06
CA ASP A 9 -5.48 -2.19 -11.49
C ASP A 9 -5.36 -1.96 -9.98
N ARG A 10 -6.12 -1.01 -9.39
CA ARG A 10 -6.09 -0.80 -7.93
C ARG A 10 -6.53 -2.01 -7.12
N GLN A 11 -7.55 -2.74 -7.59
CA GLN A 11 -8.02 -3.96 -6.91
C GLN A 11 -7.16 -5.16 -7.27
N HIS A 12 -6.66 -5.23 -8.51
CA HIS A 12 -5.79 -6.30 -8.97
C HIS A 12 -4.39 -6.24 -8.35
N LEU A 13 -3.78 -5.06 -8.22
CA LEU A 13 -2.59 -4.84 -7.38
C LEU A 13 -2.85 -5.35 -5.97
N ASN A 14 -4.07 -5.11 -5.47
CA ASN A 14 -4.46 -5.51 -4.14
C ASN A 14 -4.55 -7.05 -3.96
N GLU A 15 -4.95 -7.76 -5.01
CA GLU A 15 -5.02 -9.22 -5.05
C GLU A 15 -3.66 -9.85 -5.34
N ASP A 16 -2.84 -9.24 -6.20
CA ASP A 16 -1.54 -9.78 -6.58
C ASP A 16 -0.54 -9.73 -5.41
N TRP A 17 -0.53 -8.66 -4.60
CA TRP A 17 0.29 -8.64 -3.38
C TRP A 17 -0.23 -9.63 -2.33
N LEU A 18 -1.56 -9.82 -2.19
CA LEU A 18 -2.14 -10.83 -1.29
C LEU A 18 -1.66 -12.23 -1.67
N ARG A 19 -1.53 -12.46 -2.98
CA ARG A 19 -1.17 -13.74 -3.56
C ARG A 19 0.33 -14.00 -3.52
N THR A 20 1.16 -13.01 -3.84
CA THR A 20 2.62 -13.13 -3.95
C THR A 20 3.36 -12.81 -2.64
N ARG A 21 2.68 -12.20 -1.66
CA ARG A 21 3.26 -11.70 -0.40
C ARG A 21 4.49 -10.81 -0.61
N SER A 22 4.63 -10.20 -1.78
CA SER A 22 5.77 -9.38 -2.16
C SER A 22 5.34 -7.95 -2.35
N TRP A 23 6.14 -7.01 -1.84
CA TRP A 23 5.90 -5.58 -2.00
C TRP A 23 6.43 -5.12 -3.35
N ASP A 24 5.63 -5.25 -4.40
CA ASP A 24 5.93 -4.70 -5.74
C ASP A 24 4.93 -3.61 -6.12
N ILE A 25 4.57 -2.75 -5.16
CA ILE A 25 3.68 -1.62 -5.44
C ILE A 25 4.52 -0.50 -6.05
N ARG A 26 4.19 -0.13 -7.29
CA ARG A 26 4.88 0.93 -8.04
C ARG A 26 3.90 2.00 -8.48
N TYR A 27 4.41 3.22 -8.61
CA TYR A 27 3.71 4.31 -9.26
C TYR A 27 3.57 4.01 -10.78
N PRO A 28 2.64 4.69 -11.48
CA PRO A 28 2.49 4.54 -12.93
C PRO A 28 3.73 4.97 -13.74
N ASN A 29 4.67 5.70 -13.12
CA ASN A 29 5.97 6.03 -13.72
C ASN A 29 7.03 4.92 -13.52
N GLY A 30 6.68 3.81 -12.84
CA GLY A 30 7.56 2.69 -12.57
C GLY A 30 8.40 2.81 -11.29
N GLU A 31 8.33 3.93 -10.56
CA GLU A 31 9.05 4.10 -9.30
C GLU A 31 8.42 3.28 -8.18
N PRO A 32 9.21 2.69 -7.26
CA PRO A 32 8.68 1.96 -6.11
C PRO A 32 7.96 2.92 -5.16
N VAL A 33 6.84 2.45 -4.58
CA VAL A 33 6.15 3.19 -3.52
C VAL A 33 6.81 2.89 -2.19
N ASP A 34 7.52 3.89 -1.65
CA ASP A 34 8.23 3.85 -0.36
C ASP A 34 7.61 4.78 0.71
N THR A 35 6.50 5.45 0.40
CA THR A 35 5.82 6.38 1.32
C THR A 35 4.32 6.08 1.45
N LEU A 36 3.74 6.41 2.61
CA LEU A 36 2.30 6.21 2.84
C LEU A 36 1.42 7.04 1.91
N GLY A 37 1.89 8.24 1.56
CA GLY A 37 1.20 9.13 0.63
C GLY A 37 1.13 8.51 -0.77
N GLY A 38 2.23 7.91 -1.22
CA GLY A 38 2.29 7.16 -2.47
C GLY A 38 1.34 5.97 -2.48
N LEU A 39 1.35 5.19 -1.39
CA LEU A 39 0.49 4.03 -1.26
C LEU A 39 -0.99 4.42 -1.27
N ALA A 40 -1.34 5.48 -0.54
CA ALA A 40 -2.67 6.06 -0.51
C ALA A 40 -3.11 6.52 -1.91
N GLN A 41 -2.24 7.20 -2.65
CA GLN A 41 -2.50 7.68 -4.00
C GLN A 41 -2.67 6.53 -5.00
N VAL A 42 -1.77 5.53 -4.96
CA VAL A 42 -1.82 4.35 -5.83
C VAL A 42 -3.09 3.57 -5.55
N LEU A 43 -3.41 3.29 -4.29
CA LEU A 43 -4.60 2.53 -3.92
C LEU A 43 -5.90 3.35 -3.95
N GLY A 44 -5.83 4.68 -4.06
CA GLY A 44 -6.99 5.56 -4.00
C GLY A 44 -7.68 5.55 -2.63
N ILE A 45 -6.92 5.32 -1.56
CA ILE A 45 -7.39 5.30 -0.17
C ILE A 45 -6.80 6.48 0.61
N THR A 46 -7.23 6.68 1.85
CA THR A 46 -6.64 7.70 2.72
C THR A 46 -5.28 7.26 3.25
N ARG A 47 -4.42 8.22 3.61
CA ARG A 47 -3.12 7.93 4.26
C ARG A 47 -3.27 7.08 5.53
N GLN A 48 -4.37 7.28 6.26
CA GLN A 48 -4.69 6.50 7.45
C GLN A 48 -5.05 5.05 7.11
N GLU A 49 -5.88 4.81 6.10
CA GLU A 49 -6.22 3.44 5.68
C GLU A 49 -4.99 2.73 5.07
N ALA A 50 -4.14 3.47 4.36
CA ALA A 50 -2.86 2.98 3.87
C ALA A 50 -1.95 2.54 5.02
N ALA A 51 -1.81 3.37 6.07
CA ALA A 51 -1.08 3.01 7.28
C ALA A 51 -1.67 1.77 7.96
N ARG A 52 -3.00 1.71 8.08
CA ARG A 52 -3.69 0.59 8.71
C ARG A 52 -3.39 -0.70 7.96
N ARG A 53 -3.45 -0.67 6.63
CA ARG A 53 -3.09 -1.80 5.78
C ARG A 53 -1.64 -2.21 5.98
N VAL A 54 -0.70 -1.26 5.95
CA VAL A 54 0.72 -1.51 6.21
C VAL A 54 0.96 -2.16 7.58
N LEU A 55 0.20 -1.80 8.62
CA LEU A 55 0.35 -2.42 9.94
C LEU A 55 -0.34 -3.78 10.06
N THR A 56 -1.39 -4.03 9.28
CA THR A 56 -2.07 -5.33 9.25
C THR A 56 -1.29 -6.38 8.47
N GLN A 57 -1.38 -7.64 8.88
CA GLN A 57 -0.83 -8.74 8.10
C GLN A 57 -1.79 -9.12 6.95
N PRO A 58 -1.27 -9.55 5.78
CA PRO A 58 0.14 -9.84 5.48
C PRO A 58 1.00 -8.65 5.00
N PHE A 59 0.42 -7.46 4.80
CA PHE A 59 1.12 -6.27 4.29
C PHE A 59 2.36 -5.89 5.12
N GLY A 60 2.24 -5.83 6.45
CA GLY A 60 3.33 -5.34 7.32
C GLY A 60 4.59 -6.18 7.38
N LYS A 61 4.55 -7.41 6.85
CA LYS A 61 5.75 -8.26 6.73
C LYS A 61 6.52 -8.00 5.43
N ALA A 62 5.82 -7.61 4.37
CA ALA A 62 6.41 -7.31 3.07
C ALA A 62 6.72 -5.82 2.91
N ALA A 63 6.03 -4.94 3.65
CA ALA A 63 6.21 -3.51 3.56
C ALA A 63 7.63 -3.05 3.94
N PRO A 64 8.18 -2.04 3.23
CA PRO A 64 9.43 -1.39 3.59
C PRO A 64 9.41 -0.89 5.03
N ALA A 65 10.55 -0.97 5.72
CA ALA A 65 10.68 -0.52 7.10
C ALA A 65 10.32 0.97 7.26
N ALA A 66 10.63 1.81 6.28
CA ALA A 66 10.28 3.24 6.28
C ALA A 66 8.76 3.45 6.30
N LEU A 67 8.04 2.77 5.41
CA LEU A 67 6.58 2.78 5.35
C LEU A 67 5.93 2.30 6.65
N ARG A 68 6.49 1.24 7.22
CA ARG A 68 6.00 0.68 8.46
C ARG A 68 6.24 1.62 9.64
N GLN A 69 7.41 2.23 9.74
CA GLN A 69 7.68 3.27 10.75
C GLN A 69 6.74 4.47 10.59
N GLU A 70 6.53 4.96 9.37
CA GLU A 70 5.54 6.03 9.13
C GLU A 70 4.12 5.59 9.56
N ALA A 71 3.75 4.33 9.29
CA ALA A 71 2.45 3.80 9.67
C ALA A 71 2.30 3.69 11.18
N GLU A 72 3.33 3.23 11.91
CA GLU A 72 3.35 3.14 13.37
C GLU A 72 3.28 4.52 14.04
N VAL A 73 3.87 5.56 13.43
CA VAL A 73 3.75 6.94 13.91
C VAL A 73 2.35 7.51 13.67
N LEU A 74 1.75 7.20 12.53
CA LEU A 74 0.44 7.75 12.13
C LEU A 74 -0.74 7.01 12.77
N LEU A 75 -0.58 5.71 12.98
CA LEU A 75 -1.49 4.84 13.71
C LEU A 75 -0.68 4.19 14.83
N PRO A 76 -0.55 4.85 15.98
CA PRO A 76 -0.01 4.17 17.15
C PRO A 76 -0.84 2.91 17.37
N ALA A 77 -0.17 1.77 17.56
CA ALA A 77 -0.84 0.52 17.85
C ALA A 77 -1.74 0.72 19.08
N GLU A 78 -3.04 0.88 18.88
CA GLU A 78 -4.02 0.94 19.96
C GLU A 78 -4.10 -0.47 20.56
N GLY A 79 -3.19 -0.75 21.49
CA GLY A 79 -2.96 -2.09 22.05
C GLY A 79 -2.12 -2.07 23.32
N GLY A 80 -2.27 -1.04 24.14
CA GLY A 80 -1.62 -0.93 25.44
C GLY A 80 -2.58 -0.49 26.54
N ARG A 81 -3.60 -1.30 26.83
CA ARG A 81 -4.31 -1.31 28.12
C ARG A 81 -4.90 -2.67 28.44
#